data_AF-A0A0F9NJZ8-F1
#
_entry.id   AF-A0A0F9NJZ8-F1
#
_cell.length_a   1.000
_cell.length_b   1.000
_cell.length_c   1.000
_cell.angle_alpha   90.00
_cell.angle_beta   90.00
_cell.angle_gamma   90.00
#
_symmetry.space_group_name_H-M   'P 1'
#
loop_
_entity.id
_entity.type
_entity.pdbx_description
1 polymer ?
#
loop_
_entity_poly.entity_id
_entity_poly.type
_entity_poly.pdbx_seq_one_letter_code
_entity_poly.pdbx_strand_id
1 'polypeptide(L)'
;MTQEDISVEKPSGGDTPLRHFKGTLSDDPTKPLREERSTKDGSRKYVVINFNFLDVEVLDSVEPFPFPIALITIGYAAPQTSRGSTKWEAFSGSLRKLMPDNPDVNLLKGKRQEWKMDTRKLRRGLTDEEGQPVMDANNNQVWGDVDTLCWTVVAVDGLGSVQEADEEFNAYLVDLADGKTEVQFYEVALVDEKVRGRPNIVQAIVDRKLLNTLKEMNLLTRDAEGVLHKVTAEAPTEAPTT
;
A
#
# COMPACT_ATOMS: atom_id res chain seq x y z
N MET A 1 36.37 -32.93 -16.30
CA MET A 1 35.78 -31.80 -17.04
C MET A 1 34.49 -31.46 -16.34
N THR A 2 34.54 -30.49 -15.43
CA THR A 2 33.38 -29.96 -14.72
C THR A 2 32.55 -29.20 -15.74
N GLN A 3 31.40 -29.76 -16.09
CA GLN A 3 30.38 -29.05 -16.83
C GLN A 3 29.84 -28.00 -15.86
N GLU A 4 30.23 -26.73 -16.06
CA GLU A 4 29.55 -25.63 -15.40
C GLU A 4 28.10 -25.67 -15.87
N ASP A 5 27.20 -26.10 -14.98
CA ASP A 5 25.77 -26.03 -15.21
C ASP A 5 25.43 -24.57 -15.51
N ILE A 6 24.93 -24.31 -16.71
CA ILE A 6 24.33 -23.04 -17.06
C ILE A 6 23.22 -22.80 -16.05
N SER A 7 23.43 -21.85 -15.14
CA SER A 7 22.45 -21.49 -14.12
C SER A 7 21.17 -21.01 -14.80
N VAL A 8 20.13 -21.83 -14.73
CA VAL A 8 18.74 -21.50 -15.10
C VAL A 8 18.00 -20.92 -13.88
N GLU A 9 18.72 -20.32 -12.94
CA GLU A 9 18.08 -19.74 -11.75
C GLU A 9 17.15 -18.60 -12.18
N LYS A 10 15.85 -18.85 -12.01
CA LYS A 10 14.82 -17.80 -12.11
C LYS A 10 15.22 -16.65 -11.18
N PRO A 11 15.11 -15.38 -11.64
CA PRO A 11 15.30 -14.24 -10.75
C PRO A 11 14.37 -14.38 -9.55
N SER A 12 14.90 -14.07 -8.38
CA SER A 12 14.18 -14.14 -7.11
C SER A 12 13.02 -13.13 -7.07
N GLY A 13 11.84 -13.58 -7.51
CA GLY A 13 10.56 -12.98 -7.16
C GLY A 13 9.67 -12.61 -8.34
N GLY A 14 8.93 -13.57 -8.90
CA GLY A 14 7.56 -13.37 -9.41
C GLY A 14 7.27 -12.15 -10.30
N ASP A 15 8.22 -11.68 -11.11
CA ASP A 15 7.99 -10.53 -11.99
C ASP A 15 7.27 -10.99 -13.26
N THR A 16 5.96 -10.81 -13.23
CA THR A 16 5.12 -10.69 -14.43
C THR A 16 5.42 -9.34 -15.11
N PRO A 17 5.37 -9.21 -16.45
CA PRO A 17 5.57 -7.93 -17.13
C PRO A 17 4.45 -6.92 -16.83
N LEU A 18 3.38 -7.34 -16.14
CA LEU A 18 2.26 -6.50 -15.75
C LEU A 18 2.68 -5.38 -14.79
N ARG A 19 2.20 -4.18 -15.06
CA ARG A 19 2.28 -3.01 -14.18
C ARG A 19 0.92 -2.63 -13.62
N HIS A 20 -0.15 -2.88 -14.38
CA HIS A 20 -1.52 -2.59 -13.99
C HIS A 20 -2.44 -3.58 -14.71
N PHE A 21 -3.32 -4.25 -13.97
CA PHE A 21 -4.26 -5.21 -14.55
C PHE A 21 -5.53 -5.35 -13.71
N LYS A 22 -6.54 -5.96 -14.31
CA LYS A 22 -7.73 -6.48 -13.64
C LYS A 22 -7.75 -8.00 -13.77
N GLY A 23 -8.23 -8.71 -12.75
CA GLY A 23 -8.36 -10.16 -12.80
C GLY A 23 -9.16 -10.71 -11.63
N THR A 24 -9.64 -11.94 -11.77
CA THR A 24 -10.41 -12.64 -10.73
C THR A 24 -9.47 -13.53 -9.92
N LEU A 25 -9.36 -13.32 -8.61
CA LEU A 25 -8.53 -14.19 -7.77
C LEU A 25 -9.15 -15.58 -7.69
N SER A 26 -8.39 -16.59 -8.06
CA SER A 26 -8.82 -17.98 -8.04
C SER A 26 -9.18 -18.41 -6.61
N ASP A 27 -10.31 -19.12 -6.49
CA ASP A 27 -10.79 -19.78 -5.29
C ASP A 27 -10.43 -21.27 -5.24
N ASP A 28 -9.59 -21.72 -6.19
CA ASP A 28 -9.19 -23.12 -6.36
C ASP A 28 -8.50 -23.65 -5.09
N PRO A 29 -9.06 -24.67 -4.41
CA PRO A 29 -8.51 -25.21 -3.18
C PRO A 29 -7.15 -25.89 -3.38
N THR A 30 -6.80 -26.26 -4.62
CA THR A 30 -5.50 -26.88 -4.94
C THR A 30 -4.34 -25.90 -4.98
N LYS A 31 -4.62 -24.59 -5.00
CA LYS A 31 -3.62 -23.52 -5.04
C LYS A 31 -3.72 -22.70 -3.75
N PRO A 32 -3.03 -23.14 -2.67
CA PRO A 32 -3.14 -22.48 -1.39
C PRO A 32 -2.60 -21.05 -1.48
N LEU A 33 -3.41 -20.11 -0.99
CA LEU A 33 -3.06 -18.71 -0.89
C LEU A 33 -1.81 -18.50 -0.01
N ARG A 34 -1.62 -19.32 1.01
CA ARG A 34 -0.48 -19.25 1.95
C ARG A 34 0.40 -20.48 1.79
N GLU A 35 1.69 -20.25 1.64
CA GLU A 35 2.70 -21.30 1.48
C GLU A 35 3.90 -21.01 2.39
N GLU A 36 4.43 -22.03 3.05
CA GLU A 36 5.70 -21.94 3.79
C GLU A 36 6.82 -22.45 2.88
N ARG A 37 7.86 -21.62 2.70
CA ARG A 37 9.04 -21.93 1.90
C ARG A 37 10.27 -21.93 2.79
N SER A 38 11.29 -22.69 2.38
CA SER A 38 12.62 -22.66 2.97
C SER A 38 13.63 -22.06 2.01
N THR A 39 14.68 -21.44 2.53
CA THR A 39 15.88 -21.12 1.74
C THR A 39 16.48 -22.41 1.17
N LYS A 40 17.24 -22.31 0.08
CA LYS A 40 17.89 -23.47 -0.58
C LYS A 40 18.72 -24.30 0.41
N ASP A 41 19.37 -23.62 1.35
CA ASP A 41 20.21 -24.26 2.37
C ASP A 41 19.43 -24.74 3.60
N GLY A 42 18.09 -24.68 3.59
CA GLY A 42 17.22 -25.11 4.69
C GLY A 42 17.30 -24.27 5.97
N SER A 43 18.20 -23.29 6.03
CA SER A 43 18.52 -22.52 7.23
C SER A 43 17.41 -21.58 7.71
N ARG A 44 16.50 -21.15 6.84
CA ARG A 44 15.40 -20.23 7.19
C ARG A 44 14.10 -20.66 6.52
N LYS A 45 13.02 -20.67 7.30
CA LYS A 45 11.66 -20.79 6.79
C LYS A 45 11.00 -19.42 6.72
N TYR A 46 10.26 -19.17 5.66
CA TYR A 46 9.53 -17.93 5.43
C TYR A 46 8.18 -18.23 4.80
N VAL A 47 7.20 -17.37 5.04
CA VAL A 47 5.86 -17.53 4.49
C VAL A 47 5.72 -16.64 3.27
N VAL A 48 5.05 -17.13 2.24
CA VAL A 48 4.65 -16.33 1.08
C VAL A 48 3.14 -16.43 0.87
N ILE A 49 2.57 -15.37 0.30
CA ILE A 49 1.18 -15.32 -0.12
C ILE A 49 1.15 -15.33 -1.65
N ASN A 50 0.48 -16.31 -2.23
CA ASN A 50 0.39 -16.53 -3.68
C ASN A 50 -1.00 -16.12 -4.18
N PHE A 51 -1.07 -15.10 -5.02
CA PHE A 51 -2.28 -14.65 -5.68
C PHE A 51 -2.27 -15.17 -7.12
N ASN A 52 -3.20 -16.06 -7.43
CA ASN A 52 -3.38 -16.60 -8.78
C ASN A 52 -4.64 -15.98 -9.40
N PHE A 53 -4.46 -15.15 -10.41
CA PHE A 53 -5.56 -14.49 -11.09
C PHE A 53 -5.93 -15.20 -12.39
N LEU A 54 -7.24 -15.31 -12.60
CA LEU A 54 -7.90 -15.72 -13.83
C LEU A 54 -8.48 -14.49 -14.53
N ASP A 55 -8.88 -14.64 -15.79
CA ASP A 55 -9.54 -13.58 -16.58
C ASP A 55 -8.79 -12.25 -16.57
N VAL A 56 -7.48 -12.33 -16.79
CA VAL A 56 -6.56 -11.19 -16.69
C VAL A 56 -6.76 -10.24 -17.86
N GLU A 57 -7.13 -9.01 -17.53
CA GLU A 57 -7.23 -7.87 -18.44
C GLU A 57 -6.04 -6.94 -18.15
N VAL A 58 -5.13 -6.81 -19.10
CA VAL A 58 -3.92 -5.99 -18.97
C VAL A 58 -4.26 -4.54 -19.26
N LEU A 59 -3.95 -3.64 -18.32
CA LEU A 59 -4.11 -2.20 -18.48
C LEU A 59 -2.76 -1.54 -18.80
N ASP A 60 -1.69 -2.01 -18.17
CA ASP A 60 -0.31 -1.56 -18.42
C ASP A 60 0.70 -2.72 -18.21
N SER A 61 1.71 -2.77 -19.06
CA SER A 61 2.76 -3.78 -19.05
C SER A 61 4.04 -3.26 -19.69
N VAL A 62 5.19 -3.70 -19.18
CA VAL A 62 6.52 -3.30 -19.70
C VAL A 62 6.77 -3.81 -21.11
N GLU A 63 6.20 -4.97 -21.45
CA GLU A 63 6.36 -5.63 -22.74
C GLU A 63 5.00 -6.20 -23.19
N PRO A 64 4.76 -6.35 -24.50
CA PRO A 64 3.53 -6.96 -25.00
C PRO A 64 3.31 -8.35 -24.37
N PHE A 65 2.14 -8.56 -23.76
CA PHE A 65 1.84 -9.78 -23.02
C PHE A 65 0.67 -10.55 -23.65
N PRO A 66 0.92 -11.38 -24.68
CA PRO A 66 -0.13 -11.96 -25.53
C PRO A 66 -1.00 -13.02 -24.83
N PHE A 67 -0.48 -13.68 -23.80
CA PHE A 67 -1.20 -14.66 -22.99
C PHE A 67 -1.08 -14.28 -21.52
N PRO A 68 -1.91 -13.34 -21.03
CA PRO A 68 -1.68 -12.76 -19.74
C PRO A 68 -1.96 -13.73 -18.61
N ILE A 69 -0.94 -13.99 -17.80
CA ILE A 69 -1.03 -14.77 -16.56
C ILE A 69 -0.54 -13.87 -15.43
N ALA A 70 -1.35 -13.72 -14.39
CA ALA A 70 -1.00 -12.98 -13.19
C ALA A 70 -0.87 -13.95 -12.01
N LEU A 71 0.35 -14.43 -11.78
CA LEU A 71 0.74 -15.14 -10.57
C LEU A 71 1.65 -14.22 -9.75
N ILE A 72 1.12 -13.66 -8.68
CA ILE A 72 1.85 -12.72 -7.83
C ILE A 72 2.17 -13.39 -6.52
N THR A 73 3.45 -13.42 -6.16
CA THR A 73 3.91 -13.94 -4.87
C THR A 73 4.46 -12.81 -4.02
N ILE A 74 3.88 -12.60 -2.84
CA ILE A 74 4.33 -11.58 -1.88
C ILE A 74 4.85 -12.29 -0.63
N GLY A 75 6.10 -12.01 -0.25
CA GLY A 75 6.66 -12.51 1.01
C GLY A 75 5.92 -11.93 2.21
N TYR A 76 5.46 -12.80 3.11
CA TYR A 76 4.77 -12.42 4.33
C TYR A 76 5.75 -12.30 5.49
N ALA A 77 5.73 -11.15 6.14
CA ALA A 77 6.39 -10.93 7.43
C ALA A 77 5.31 -10.74 8.50
N ALA A 78 5.33 -11.60 9.53
CA ALA A 78 4.41 -11.47 10.65
C ALA A 78 4.65 -10.14 11.39
N PRO A 79 3.63 -9.50 11.98
CA PRO A 79 3.79 -8.22 12.66
C PRO A 79 4.90 -8.20 13.72
N GLN A 80 5.11 -9.32 14.42
CA GLN A 80 6.12 -9.45 15.47
C GLN A 80 7.56 -9.47 14.94
N THR A 81 7.75 -9.84 13.67
CA THR A 81 9.06 -9.96 13.03
C THR A 81 9.30 -8.93 11.93
N SER A 82 8.22 -8.31 11.45
CA SER A 82 8.26 -7.23 10.46
C SER A 82 8.82 -5.96 11.10
N ARG A 83 9.86 -5.41 10.48
CA ARG A 83 10.38 -4.07 10.82
C ARG A 83 9.66 -2.95 10.06
N GLY A 84 8.53 -3.27 9.42
CA GLY A 84 7.84 -2.38 8.50
C GLY A 84 8.58 -2.21 7.16
N SER A 85 8.03 -1.37 6.30
CA SER A 85 8.52 -1.04 4.94
C SER A 85 8.78 -2.27 4.08
N THR A 86 7.83 -3.21 4.05
CA THR A 86 7.90 -4.45 3.25
C THR A 86 6.92 -4.44 2.08
N LYS A 87 7.14 -5.29 1.06
CA LYS A 87 6.16 -5.49 -0.03
C LYS A 87 4.78 -5.90 0.50
N TRP A 88 4.74 -6.69 1.58
CA TRP A 88 3.49 -7.06 2.25
C TRP A 88 2.77 -5.88 2.88
N GLU A 89 3.51 -4.95 3.47
CA GLU A 89 2.91 -3.75 4.05
C GLU A 89 2.32 -2.84 2.99
N ALA A 90 2.97 -2.70 1.84
CA ALA A 90 2.41 -1.96 0.70
C ALA A 90 1.05 -2.54 0.27
N PHE A 91 0.99 -3.85 0.06
CA PHE A 91 -0.26 -4.56 -0.29
C PHE A 91 -1.32 -4.45 0.81
N SER A 92 -0.97 -4.83 2.04
CA SER A 92 -1.93 -4.84 3.16
C SER A 92 -2.39 -3.44 3.54
N GLY A 93 -1.58 -2.40 3.29
CA GLY A 93 -1.98 -1.01 3.43
C GLY A 93 -3.15 -0.62 2.53
N SER A 94 -3.09 -0.97 1.23
CA SER A 94 -4.23 -0.79 0.34
C SER A 94 -5.45 -1.62 0.74
N LEU A 95 -5.22 -2.85 1.21
CA LEU A 95 -6.31 -3.74 1.61
C LEU A 95 -7.07 -3.24 2.85
N ARG A 96 -6.37 -2.71 3.85
CA ARG A 96 -6.98 -2.14 5.07
C ARG A 96 -7.84 -0.92 4.79
N LYS A 97 -7.62 -0.21 3.68
CA LYS A 97 -8.49 0.90 3.27
C LYS A 97 -9.86 0.38 2.82
N LEU A 98 -9.88 -0.74 2.08
CA LEU A 98 -11.10 -1.39 1.60
C LEU A 98 -11.81 -2.21 2.70
N MET A 99 -11.05 -2.75 3.66
CA MET A 99 -11.57 -3.58 4.76
C MET A 99 -10.96 -3.11 6.09
N PRO A 100 -11.43 -1.98 6.64
CA PRO A 100 -10.86 -1.39 7.86
C PRO A 100 -11.10 -2.25 9.10
N ASP A 101 -12.29 -2.87 9.22
CA ASP A 101 -12.70 -3.57 10.45
C ASP A 101 -12.15 -5.00 10.52
N ASN A 102 -12.02 -5.66 9.37
CA ASN A 102 -11.56 -7.05 9.30
C ASN A 102 -10.81 -7.33 7.99
N PRO A 103 -9.54 -6.90 7.88
CA PRO A 103 -8.74 -7.16 6.68
C PRO A 103 -8.38 -8.65 6.57
N ASP A 104 -9.16 -9.38 5.78
CA ASP A 104 -8.91 -10.79 5.47
C ASP A 104 -8.73 -11.01 3.96
N VAL A 105 -7.56 -11.54 3.60
CA VAL A 105 -7.19 -11.82 2.22
C VAL A 105 -8.04 -12.96 1.63
N ASN A 106 -8.62 -13.83 2.45
CA ASN A 106 -9.52 -14.87 1.95
C ASN A 106 -10.82 -14.29 1.38
N LEU A 107 -11.26 -13.12 1.83
CA LEU A 107 -12.45 -12.43 1.30
C LEU A 107 -12.26 -11.92 -0.13
N LEU A 108 -11.02 -11.95 -0.63
CA LEU A 108 -10.68 -11.58 -2.01
C LEU A 108 -10.90 -12.72 -3.01
N LYS A 109 -11.01 -13.97 -2.54
CA LYS A 109 -11.17 -15.14 -3.42
C LYS A 109 -12.48 -15.07 -4.19
N GLY A 110 -12.43 -15.44 -5.47
CA GLY A 110 -13.56 -15.39 -6.39
C GLY A 110 -13.95 -13.99 -6.86
N LYS A 111 -13.34 -12.93 -6.33
CA LYS A 111 -13.67 -11.54 -6.69
C LYS A 111 -12.77 -11.02 -7.80
N ARG A 112 -13.35 -10.20 -8.69
CA ARG A 112 -12.59 -9.39 -9.65
C ARG A 112 -11.92 -8.23 -8.92
N GLN A 113 -10.64 -8.01 -9.21
CA GLN A 113 -9.80 -7.04 -8.53
C GLN A 113 -8.97 -6.29 -9.55
N GLU A 114 -8.64 -5.05 -9.22
CA GLU A 114 -7.71 -4.20 -9.96
C GLU A 114 -6.46 -3.98 -9.13
N TRP A 115 -5.29 -4.24 -9.73
CA TRP A 115 -4.00 -4.19 -9.06
C TRP A 115 -3.02 -3.38 -9.89
N LYS A 116 -2.18 -2.60 -9.19
CA LYS A 116 -1.17 -1.75 -9.81
C LYS A 116 0.16 -1.85 -9.06
N MET A 117 1.26 -1.69 -9.77
CA MET A 117 2.56 -1.47 -9.16
C MET A 117 2.76 0.02 -8.86
N ASP A 118 2.92 0.34 -7.57
CA ASP A 118 3.29 1.67 -7.11
C ASP A 118 4.70 1.67 -6.53
N THR A 119 5.44 2.75 -6.76
CA THR A 119 6.76 2.95 -6.14
C THR A 119 6.58 3.21 -4.65
N ARG A 120 7.21 2.38 -3.82
CA ARG A 120 7.25 2.52 -2.37
C ARG A 120 8.70 2.47 -1.88
N LYS A 121 9.01 3.29 -0.88
CA LYS A 121 10.28 3.23 -0.17
C LYS A 121 10.28 2.01 0.74
N LEU A 122 11.13 1.03 0.43
CA LEU A 122 11.32 -0.15 1.24
C LEU A 122 12.68 -0.11 1.91
N ARG A 123 12.74 -0.52 3.18
CA ARG A 123 14.01 -0.61 3.89
C ARG A 123 14.78 -1.84 3.39
N ARG A 124 15.90 -1.60 2.71
CA ARG A 124 16.74 -2.63 2.11
C ARG A 124 18.22 -2.37 2.42
N GLY A 125 19.03 -3.41 2.32
CA GLY A 125 20.47 -3.24 2.33
C GLY A 125 20.89 -2.43 1.11
N LEU A 126 21.66 -1.36 1.32
CA LEU A 126 22.15 -0.53 0.23
C LEU A 126 23.18 -1.30 -0.58
N THR A 127 23.15 -1.10 -1.89
CA THR A 127 24.14 -1.60 -2.83
C THR A 127 24.78 -0.44 -3.55
N ASP A 128 26.06 -0.56 -3.90
CA ASP A 128 26.75 0.41 -4.75
C ASP A 128 26.34 0.25 -6.24
N GLU A 129 26.99 1.03 -7.11
CA GLU A 129 26.73 1.02 -8.56
C GLU A 129 27.06 -0.33 -9.22
N GLU A 130 27.90 -1.15 -8.59
CA GLU A 130 28.28 -2.49 -9.05
C GLU A 130 27.39 -3.59 -8.44
N GLY A 131 26.39 -3.21 -7.64
CA GLY A 131 25.46 -4.13 -6.99
C GLY A 131 26.03 -4.82 -5.75
N GLN A 132 27.20 -4.40 -5.26
CA GLN A 132 27.83 -4.95 -4.06
C GLN A 132 27.21 -4.32 -2.80
N PRO A 133 27.07 -5.06 -1.68
CA PRO A 133 26.53 -4.50 -0.45
C PRO A 133 27.43 -3.37 0.09
N VAL A 134 26.84 -2.21 0.36
CA VAL A 134 27.54 -1.12 1.05
C VAL A 134 27.73 -1.51 2.50
N MET A 135 28.99 -1.59 2.95
CA MET A 135 29.36 -1.91 4.32
C MET A 135 29.74 -0.65 5.10
N ASP A 136 29.43 -0.63 6.40
CA ASP A 136 29.89 0.42 7.32
C ASP A 136 31.35 0.20 7.76
N ALA A 137 31.90 1.13 8.56
CA ALA A 137 33.27 1.02 9.09
C ALA A 137 33.51 -0.22 9.98
N ASN A 138 32.45 -0.91 10.41
CA ASN A 138 32.49 -2.11 11.24
C ASN A 138 32.14 -3.38 10.43
N ASN A 139 32.12 -3.30 9.10
CA ASN A 139 31.80 -4.39 8.18
C ASN A 139 30.37 -4.93 8.32
N ASN A 140 29.43 -4.11 8.79
CA ASN A 140 28.00 -4.42 8.76
C ASN A 140 27.35 -3.81 7.52
N GLN A 141 26.38 -4.53 6.94
CA GLN A 141 25.60 -4.02 5.81
C GLN A 141 24.83 -2.75 6.22
N VAL A 142 24.98 -1.69 5.44
CA VAL A 142 24.23 -0.44 5.61
C VAL A 142 22.81 -0.65 5.08
N TRP A 143 21.82 -0.20 5.84
CA TRP A 143 20.41 -0.26 5.48
C TRP A 143 19.88 1.13 5.19
N GLY A 144 19.11 1.27 4.11
CA GLY A 144 18.46 2.52 3.74
C GLY A 144 17.12 2.29 3.06
N ASP A 145 16.43 3.37 2.76
CA ASP A 145 15.17 3.35 2.05
C ASP A 145 15.42 3.40 0.55
N VAL A 146 14.94 2.38 -0.17
CA VAL A 146 15.13 2.22 -1.61
C VAL A 146 13.77 2.19 -2.28
N ASP A 147 13.61 3.01 -3.32
CA ASP A 147 12.41 3.03 -4.15
C ASP A 147 12.25 1.67 -4.85
N THR A 148 11.14 1.00 -4.56
CA THR A 148 10.84 -0.33 -5.06
C THR A 148 9.39 -0.39 -5.53
N LEU A 149 9.17 -0.96 -6.71
CA LEU A 149 7.82 -1.24 -7.20
C LEU A 149 7.15 -2.35 -6.37
N CYS A 150 5.98 -2.03 -5.84
CA CYS A 150 5.20 -2.90 -4.99
C CYS A 150 3.77 -3.00 -5.51
N TRP A 151 3.20 -4.20 -5.47
CA TRP A 151 1.80 -4.41 -5.77
C TRP A 151 0.90 -3.78 -4.70
N THR A 152 -0.06 -2.98 -5.15
CA THR A 152 -1.13 -2.39 -4.37
C THR A 152 -2.47 -2.77 -5.02
N VAL A 153 -3.49 -2.87 -4.18
CA VAL A 153 -4.87 -3.06 -4.64
C VAL A 153 -5.44 -1.69 -4.96
N VAL A 154 -6.06 -1.54 -6.13
CA VAL A 154 -6.73 -0.32 -6.56
C VAL A 154 -8.23 -0.41 -6.28
N ALA A 155 -8.85 -1.54 -6.63
CA ALA A 155 -10.27 -1.76 -6.42
C ALA A 155 -10.58 -3.26 -6.30
N VAL A 156 -11.67 -3.58 -5.61
CA VAL A 156 -12.18 -4.94 -5.48
C VAL A 156 -13.69 -4.92 -5.65
N ASP A 157 -14.21 -5.82 -6.48
CA ASP A 157 -15.64 -5.94 -6.70
C ASP A 157 -16.40 -6.22 -5.38
N GLY A 158 -17.47 -5.47 -5.17
CA GLY A 158 -18.25 -5.46 -3.92
C GLY A 158 -17.58 -4.81 -2.71
N LEU A 159 -16.35 -4.28 -2.81
CA LEU A 159 -15.70 -3.47 -1.75
C LEU A 159 -15.40 -2.03 -2.20
N GLY A 160 -15.54 -1.72 -3.50
CA GLY A 160 -15.26 -0.40 -4.06
C GLY A 160 -13.78 -0.19 -4.37
N SER A 161 -13.39 1.07 -4.54
CA SER A 161 -12.01 1.46 -4.83
C SER A 161 -11.30 2.07 -3.63
N VAL A 162 -9.97 1.95 -3.62
CA VAL A 162 -9.11 2.55 -2.60
C VAL A 162 -9.20 4.08 -2.64
N GLN A 163 -9.38 4.65 -3.83
CA GLN A 163 -9.56 6.09 -3.99
C GLN A 163 -10.85 6.57 -3.30
N GLU A 164 -11.99 5.94 -3.60
CA GLU A 164 -13.27 6.27 -2.94
C GLU A 164 -13.16 6.11 -1.42
N ALA A 165 -12.55 5.03 -0.93
CA ALA A 165 -12.36 4.78 0.50
C ALA A 165 -11.45 5.82 1.19
N ASP A 166 -10.49 6.40 0.45
CA ASP A 166 -9.66 7.50 0.94
C ASP A 166 -10.45 8.82 0.95
N GLU A 167 -11.21 9.11 -0.12
CA GLU A 167 -12.05 10.31 -0.24
C GLU A 167 -13.12 10.37 0.84
N GLU A 168 -13.84 9.27 1.06
CA GLU A 168 -14.85 9.15 2.12
C GLU A 168 -14.25 9.36 3.51
N PHE A 169 -13.05 8.80 3.75
CA PHE A 169 -12.39 8.97 5.03
C PHE A 169 -11.86 10.39 5.24
N ASN A 170 -11.35 11.03 4.19
CA ASN A 170 -10.95 12.43 4.25
C ASN A 170 -12.16 13.33 4.52
N ALA A 171 -13.29 13.09 3.86
CA ALA A 171 -14.55 13.81 4.14
C ALA A 171 -14.96 13.63 5.61
N TYR A 172 -14.89 12.40 6.13
CA TYR A 172 -15.14 12.12 7.55
C TYR A 172 -14.21 12.90 8.49
N LEU A 173 -12.90 12.95 8.21
CA LEU A 173 -11.95 13.73 9.00
C LEU A 173 -12.23 15.23 8.95
N VAL A 174 -12.64 15.74 7.79
CA VAL A 174 -13.00 17.14 7.58
C VAL A 174 -14.24 17.49 8.38
N ASP A 175 -15.29 16.66 8.33
CA ASP A 175 -16.51 16.85 9.12
C ASP A 175 -16.24 16.73 10.62
N LEU A 176 -15.29 15.87 11.02
CA LEU A 176 -14.83 15.78 12.40
C LEU A 176 -14.08 17.04 12.85
N ALA A 177 -13.30 17.65 11.97
CA ALA A 177 -12.52 18.86 12.24
C ALA A 177 -13.34 20.15 12.22
N ASP A 178 -14.42 20.18 11.43
CA ASP A 178 -15.24 21.36 11.22
C ASP A 178 -15.78 21.94 12.54
N GLY A 179 -15.68 23.27 12.66
CA GLY A 179 -16.07 24.04 13.83
C GLY A 179 -15.17 23.87 15.07
N LYS A 180 -14.02 23.21 14.95
CA LYS A 180 -13.10 22.96 16.08
C LYS A 180 -11.76 23.66 15.89
N THR A 181 -11.14 24.04 17.00
CA THR A 181 -9.72 24.40 16.99
C THR A 181 -8.85 23.16 16.76
N GLU A 182 -7.59 23.36 16.39
CA GLU A 182 -6.63 22.26 16.19
C GLU A 182 -6.51 21.34 17.43
N VAL A 183 -6.47 21.93 18.63
CA VAL A 183 -6.36 21.17 19.88
C VAL A 183 -7.60 20.31 20.10
N GLN A 184 -8.79 20.89 19.95
CA GLN A 184 -10.06 20.18 20.10
C GLN A 184 -10.23 19.07 19.07
N PHE A 185 -9.81 19.32 17.82
CA PHE A 185 -9.84 18.30 16.77
C PHE A 185 -8.97 17.10 17.15
N TYR A 186 -7.71 17.32 17.56
CA TYR A 186 -6.82 16.21 17.91
C TYR A 186 -7.30 15.43 19.14
N GLU A 187 -7.86 16.11 20.15
CA GLU A 187 -8.45 15.45 21.32
C GLU A 187 -9.58 14.49 20.92
N VAL A 188 -10.49 14.94 20.05
CA VAL A 188 -11.61 14.13 19.57
C VAL A 188 -11.12 13.03 18.62
N ALA A 189 -10.22 13.36 17.69
CA ALA A 189 -9.72 12.40 16.70
C ALA A 189 -8.92 11.27 17.34
N LEU A 190 -8.17 11.51 18.42
CA LEU A 190 -7.38 10.47 19.10
C LEU A 190 -8.24 9.48 19.90
N VAL A 191 -9.48 9.84 20.24
CA VAL A 191 -10.42 8.93 20.92
C VAL A 191 -11.41 8.26 19.96
N ASP A 192 -11.52 8.75 18.72
CA ASP A 192 -12.42 8.20 17.72
C ASP A 192 -11.99 6.81 17.22
N GLU A 193 -12.93 5.87 17.17
CA GLU A 193 -12.65 4.48 16.80
C GLU A 193 -12.21 4.34 15.33
N LYS A 194 -12.80 5.11 14.40
CA LYS A 194 -12.46 5.05 12.98
C LYS A 194 -11.06 5.61 12.73
N VAL A 195 -10.67 6.66 13.45
CA VAL A 195 -9.31 7.22 13.39
C VAL A 195 -8.31 6.25 14.01
N ARG A 196 -8.60 5.70 15.20
CA ARG A 196 -7.72 4.73 15.88
C ARG A 196 -7.53 3.44 15.10
N GLY A 197 -8.51 3.04 14.29
CA GLY A 197 -8.42 1.93 13.34
C GLY A 197 -7.38 2.14 12.22
N ARG A 198 -6.86 3.36 12.04
CA ARG A 198 -5.87 3.71 11.00
C ARG A 198 -4.57 4.23 11.62
N PRO A 199 -3.59 3.36 11.94
CA PRO A 199 -2.34 3.76 12.60
C PRO A 199 -1.54 4.84 11.89
N ASN A 200 -1.58 4.88 10.55
CA ASN A 200 -0.93 5.93 9.76
C ASN A 200 -1.54 7.31 10.01
N ILE A 201 -2.86 7.39 10.24
CA ILE A 201 -3.58 8.63 10.53
C ILE A 201 -3.29 9.06 11.95
N VAL A 202 -3.28 8.12 12.91
CA VAL A 202 -2.87 8.38 14.30
C VAL A 202 -1.45 8.95 14.33
N GLN A 203 -0.50 8.36 13.59
CA GLN A 203 0.85 8.89 13.49
C GLN A 203 0.87 10.29 12.87
N ALA A 204 0.09 10.55 11.82
CA ALA A 204 -0.01 11.87 11.22
C ALA A 204 -0.59 12.94 12.17
N ILE A 205 -1.48 12.55 13.08
CA ILE A 205 -2.00 13.41 14.16
C ILE A 205 -0.89 13.70 15.18
N VAL A 206 -0.19 12.66 15.64
CA VAL A 206 0.92 12.80 16.61
C VAL A 206 2.04 13.69 16.05
N ASP A 207 2.37 13.52 14.77
CA ASP A 207 3.36 14.33 14.04
C ASP A 207 2.86 15.75 13.72
N ARG A 208 1.59 16.07 13.99
CA ARG A 208 0.92 17.33 13.60
C ARG A 208 0.99 17.63 12.10
N LYS A 209 0.98 16.59 11.27
CA LYS A 209 1.01 16.69 9.80
C LYS A 209 -0.36 16.59 9.17
N LEU A 210 -1.32 15.90 9.83
CA LEU A 210 -2.63 15.62 9.25
C LEU A 210 -3.37 16.88 8.79
N LEU A 211 -3.46 17.90 9.64
CA LEU A 211 -4.17 19.13 9.29
C LEU A 211 -3.50 19.89 8.14
N ASN A 212 -2.17 19.87 8.05
CA ASN A 212 -1.45 20.49 6.95
C ASN A 212 -1.77 19.77 5.64
N THR A 213 -1.79 18.44 5.64
CA THR A 213 -2.19 17.64 4.47
C THR A 213 -3.63 17.95 4.04
N LEU A 214 -4.59 18.01 4.97
CA LEU A 214 -5.99 18.34 4.63
C LEU A 214 -6.15 19.76 4.08
N LYS A 215 -5.32 20.72 4.53
CA LYS A 215 -5.27 22.08 3.98
C LYS A 215 -4.63 22.13 2.60
N GLU A 216 -3.52 21.42 2.39
CA GLU A 216 -2.85 21.30 1.08
C GLU A 216 -3.77 20.66 0.03
N MET A 217 -4.64 19.75 0.46
CA MET A 217 -5.70 19.16 -0.37
C MET A 217 -6.90 20.10 -0.60
N ASN A 218 -6.88 21.33 -0.06
CA ASN A 218 -7.98 22.29 -0.10
C ASN A 218 -9.30 21.76 0.49
N LEU A 219 -9.23 20.90 1.51
CA LEU A 219 -10.42 20.34 2.18
C LEU A 219 -10.79 21.12 3.46
N LEU A 220 -9.81 21.75 4.10
CA LEU A 220 -9.98 22.54 5.31
C LEU A 220 -9.31 23.91 5.18
N THR A 221 -9.90 24.92 5.81
CA THR A 221 -9.29 26.24 6.04
C THR A 221 -9.24 26.53 7.54
N ARG A 222 -8.49 27.56 7.93
CA ARG A 222 -8.41 28.05 9.31
C ARG A 222 -8.72 29.55 9.30
N ASP A 223 -9.64 29.98 10.17
CA ASP A 223 -9.97 31.39 10.35
C ASP A 223 -8.95 32.13 11.26
N ALA A 224 -9.22 33.41 11.53
CA ALA A 224 -8.34 34.24 12.35
C ALA A 224 -8.33 33.79 13.83
N GLU A 225 -9.41 33.17 14.28
CA GLU A 225 -9.64 32.65 15.62
C GLU A 225 -9.02 31.26 15.84
N GLY A 226 -8.52 30.63 14.76
CA GLY A 226 -7.87 29.32 14.81
C GLY A 226 -8.83 28.13 14.71
N VAL A 227 -10.09 28.37 14.36
CA VAL A 227 -11.12 27.37 14.10
C VAL A 227 -10.98 26.83 12.68
N LEU A 228 -11.15 25.52 12.55
CA LEU A 228 -11.09 24.80 11.28
C LEU A 228 -12.47 24.80 10.62
N HIS A 229 -12.50 25.14 9.33
CA HIS A 229 -13.72 25.17 8.52
C HIS A 229 -13.57 24.27 7.32
N LYS A 230 -14.57 23.45 7.06
CA LYS A 230 -14.71 22.70 5.81
C LYS A 230 -14.76 23.66 4.64
N VAL A 231 -14.00 23.38 3.58
CA VAL A 231 -14.10 24.14 2.34
C VAL A 231 -15.42 23.75 1.65
N THR A 232 -16.42 24.60 1.78
CA THR A 232 -17.60 24.57 0.91
C THR A 232 -17.25 25.24 -0.40
N ALA A 233 -17.61 24.62 -1.53
CA ALA A 233 -17.56 25.26 -2.84
C ALA A 233 -18.59 26.39 -2.87
N GLU A 234 -18.28 27.55 -2.30
CA GLU A 234 -19.08 28.75 -2.50
C GLU A 234 -18.83 29.27 -3.92
N ALA A 235 -19.94 29.40 -4.65
CA ALA A 235 -20.02 29.97 -5.99
C ALA A 235 -19.32 31.34 -6.09
N PRO A 236 -18.78 31.72 -7.26
CA PRO A 236 -18.11 33.00 -7.43
C PRO A 236 -19.07 34.12 -7.06
N THR A 237 -18.65 34.93 -6.09
CA THR A 237 -19.34 36.14 -5.63
C THR A 237 -19.55 37.04 -6.85
N GLU A 238 -20.80 37.18 -7.30
CA GLU A 238 -21.17 38.23 -8.27
C GLU A 238 -20.76 39.57 -7.67
N ALA A 239 -19.77 40.21 -8.29
CA ALA A 239 -19.40 41.57 -7.97
C ALA A 239 -20.57 42.50 -8.34
N PRO A 240 -20.96 43.45 -7.48
CA PRO A 240 -21.99 44.41 -7.82
C PRO A 240 -21.42 45.37 -8.88
N THR A 241 -21.89 45.25 -10.12
CA THR A 241 -21.73 46.31 -11.13
C THR A 241 -22.40 47.56 -10.61
N THR A 242 -21.59 48.59 -10.35
CA THR A 242 -22.01 49.96 -10.12
C THR A 242 -22.14 50.69 -11.44
#